data_AF-A0A1Q6ZPT0-F1
#
_entry.id   AF-A0A1Q6ZPT0-F1
#
_cell.length_a   1.000
_cell.length_b   1.000
_cell.length_c   1.000
_cell.angle_alpha   90.00
_cell.angle_beta   90.00
_cell.angle_gamma   90.00
#
_symmetry.space_group_name_H-M   'P 1'
#
loop_
_entity.id
_entity.type
_entity.pdbx_description
1 polymer ?
#
loop_
_entity_poly.entity_id
_entity_poly.type
_entity_poly.pdbx_seq_one_letter_code
_entity_poly.pdbx_strand_id
1 'polypeptide(L)'
;MNDEAFTLTPLDIRKQEFRKSLRGYDKLGVEDFRMRVADALERAIRERQVLEERVSALTEQLRVFREREKAMNEALVAAQQLRQDTRAAAEREGQVIVREAEAEAKRLLDEARSAENVVQAKMAETERQFQQYMGGFRALLERQLAELRALDGGSQKA
;
A
#
# COMPACT_ATOMS: atom_id res chain seq x y z
N MET A 1 23.02 2.53 -49.29
CA MET A 1 24.17 2.52 -50.21
C MET A 1 24.76 1.13 -50.13
N ASN A 2 24.26 0.22 -50.97
CA ASN A 2 24.84 -1.10 -51.09
C ASN A 2 26.00 -0.97 -52.04
N ASP A 3 27.21 -0.93 -51.49
CA ASP A 3 28.39 -1.33 -52.23
C ASP A 3 28.08 -2.74 -52.77
N GLU A 4 28.16 -2.96 -54.08
CA GLU A 4 28.39 -4.29 -54.61
C GLU A 4 29.79 -4.70 -54.13
N ALA A 5 29.87 -5.05 -52.85
CA ALA A 5 31.09 -5.52 -52.24
C ALA A 5 31.48 -6.75 -53.03
N PHE A 6 32.59 -6.65 -53.75
CA PHE A 6 33.27 -7.74 -54.40
C PHE A 6 33.32 -8.93 -53.44
N THR A 7 32.37 -9.85 -53.58
CA THR A 7 32.14 -10.92 -52.61
C THR A 7 32.98 -12.08 -53.08
N LEU A 8 34.23 -12.09 -52.62
CA LEU A 8 35.16 -13.15 -52.90
C LEU A 8 34.99 -14.23 -51.83
N THR A 9 34.58 -15.44 -52.21
CA THR A 9 34.55 -16.57 -51.27
C THR A 9 35.91 -17.26 -51.22
N PRO A 10 36.23 -17.98 -50.12
CA PRO A 10 37.42 -18.85 -50.10
C PRO A 10 37.48 -19.81 -51.29
N LEU A 11 36.33 -20.28 -51.77
CA LEU A 11 36.23 -21.15 -52.93
C LEU A 11 36.61 -20.43 -54.23
N ASP A 12 36.18 -19.18 -54.40
CA ASP A 12 36.53 -18.35 -55.55
C ASP A 12 38.04 -18.09 -55.59
N ILE A 13 38.65 -17.81 -54.43
CA ILE A 13 40.11 -17.68 -54.30
C ILE A 13 40.80 -18.97 -54.71
N ARG A 14 40.35 -20.13 -54.21
CA ARG A 14 40.96 -21.42 -54.57
C ARG A 14 40.84 -21.77 -56.05
N LYS A 15 39.79 -21.31 -56.73
CA LYS A 15 39.54 -21.57 -58.16
C LYS A 15 40.09 -20.50 -59.10
N GLN A 16 40.60 -19.38 -58.58
CA GLN A 16 41.05 -18.25 -59.39
C GLN A 16 42.28 -18.62 -60.23
N GLU A 17 42.14 -18.60 -61.55
CA GLU A 17 43.25 -18.80 -62.49
C GLU A 17 43.88 -17.47 -62.91
N PHE A 18 45.20 -17.45 -63.09
CA PHE A 18 45.95 -16.29 -63.56
C PHE A 18 46.51 -16.51 -64.97
N ARG A 19 46.42 -15.48 -65.82
CA ARG A 19 46.99 -15.51 -67.17
C ARG A 19 48.52 -15.57 -67.10
N LYS A 20 49.15 -16.35 -67.98
CA LYS A 20 50.61 -16.46 -68.10
C LYS A 20 51.18 -15.26 -68.88
N SER A 21 52.29 -14.68 -68.42
CA SER A 21 53.01 -13.59 -69.09
C SER A 21 54.53 -13.80 -69.00
N LEU A 22 55.28 -13.31 -69.99
CA LEU A 22 56.72 -13.56 -70.18
C LEU A 22 57.60 -13.00 -69.04
N ARG A 23 57.05 -12.15 -68.16
CA ARG A 23 57.70 -11.59 -66.96
C ARG A 23 56.76 -11.60 -65.73
N GLY A 24 55.97 -12.66 -65.57
CA GLY A 24 55.03 -12.81 -64.45
C GLY A 24 55.68 -13.29 -63.15
N TYR A 25 54.92 -13.26 -62.06
CA TYR A 25 55.30 -13.84 -60.77
C TYR A 25 55.49 -15.37 -60.86
N ASP A 26 56.28 -15.92 -59.93
CA ASP A 26 56.46 -17.37 -59.82
C ASP A 26 55.12 -18.06 -59.53
N LYS A 27 54.81 -19.08 -60.34
CA LYS A 27 53.50 -19.76 -60.30
C LYS A 27 53.30 -20.51 -58.99
N LEU A 28 54.35 -21.18 -58.48
CA LEU A 28 54.25 -21.95 -57.23
C LEU A 28 54.03 -21.01 -56.04
N GLY A 29 54.78 -19.91 -55.98
CA GLY A 29 54.60 -18.88 -54.95
C GLY A 29 53.21 -18.23 -54.97
N VAL A 30 52.69 -17.91 -56.17
CA VAL A 30 51.32 -17.36 -56.31
C VAL A 30 50.27 -18.37 -55.85
N GLU A 31 50.43 -19.65 -56.18
CA GLU A 31 49.46 -20.68 -55.81
C GLU A 31 49.45 -20.97 -54.30
N ASP A 32 50.62 -21.03 -53.67
CA ASP A 32 50.74 -21.15 -52.20
C ASP A 32 50.12 -19.94 -51.49
N PHE A 33 50.42 -18.73 -51.96
CA PHE A 33 49.80 -17.51 -51.42
C PHE A 33 48.28 -17.54 -51.58
N ARG A 34 47.76 -17.92 -52.76
CA ARG A 34 46.32 -18.04 -53.03
C ARG A 34 45.64 -19.00 -52.05
N MET A 35 46.24 -20.16 -51.79
CA MET A 35 45.72 -21.13 -50.82
C MET A 35 45.71 -20.56 -49.39
N ARG A 36 46.80 -19.92 -48.95
CA ARG A 36 46.89 -19.30 -47.62
C ARG A 36 45.86 -18.18 -47.44
N VAL A 37 45.63 -17.36 -48.45
CA VAL A 37 44.62 -16.30 -48.41
C VAL A 37 43.21 -16.90 -48.32
N ALA A 38 42.93 -17.96 -49.09
CA ALA A 38 41.64 -18.66 -49.00
C ALA A 38 41.40 -19.21 -47.58
N ASP A 39 42.41 -19.86 -46.98
CA ASP A 39 42.30 -20.41 -45.63
C ASP A 39 42.14 -19.32 -44.56
N ALA A 40 42.87 -18.20 -44.69
CA ALA A 40 42.74 -17.06 -43.79
C ALA A 40 41.35 -16.42 -43.89
N LEU A 41 40.81 -16.26 -45.10
CA LEU A 41 39.47 -15.74 -45.31
C LEU A 41 38.40 -16.70 -44.76
N GLU A 42 38.58 -18.01 -44.94
CA GLU A 42 37.67 -19.01 -44.38
C GLU A 42 37.63 -18.94 -42.84
N ARG A 43 38.79 -18.80 -42.19
CA ARG A 43 38.89 -18.60 -40.74
C ARG A 43 38.19 -17.30 -40.31
N ALA A 44 38.46 -16.19 -40.98
CA ALA A 44 37.86 -14.90 -40.67
C ALA A 44 36.32 -14.93 -40.82
N ILE A 45 35.78 -15.61 -41.83
CA ILE A 45 34.33 -15.77 -42.02
C ILE A 45 33.73 -16.58 -40.86
N ARG A 46 34.36 -17.70 -40.46
CA ARG A 46 33.89 -18.51 -39.32
C ARG A 46 33.92 -17.73 -38.01
N GLU A 47 35.02 -17.02 -37.74
CA GLU A 47 35.14 -16.17 -36.55
C GLU A 47 34.08 -15.06 -36.54
N ARG A 48 33.84 -14.42 -37.69
CA ARG A 48 32.78 -13.41 -37.83
C ARG A 48 31.41 -14.00 -37.51
N GLN A 49 31.07 -15.17 -38.06
CA GLN A 49 29.78 -15.83 -37.78
C GLN A 49 29.60 -16.12 -36.29
N VAL A 50 30.62 -16.66 -35.63
CA VAL A 50 30.59 -16.93 -34.17
C VAL A 50 30.41 -15.63 -33.38
N LEU A 51 31.09 -14.55 -33.76
CA LEU A 51 30.94 -13.25 -33.10
C LEU A 51 29.55 -12.64 -33.34
N GLU A 52 29.02 -12.72 -34.56
CA GLU A 52 27.67 -12.26 -34.91
C GLU A 52 26.60 -12.99 -34.09
N GLU A 53 26.70 -14.32 -33.97
CA GLU A 53 25.82 -15.12 -33.11
C GLU A 53 25.90 -14.70 -31.63
N ARG A 54 27.12 -14.49 -31.13
CA ARG A 54 27.34 -14.05 -29.74
C ARG A 54 26.79 -12.66 -29.48
N VAL A 55 26.98 -11.73 -30.42
CA VAL A 55 26.42 -10.37 -30.33
C VAL A 55 24.90 -10.41 -30.33
N SER A 56 24.29 -11.22 -31.20
CA SER A 56 22.84 -11.42 -31.23
C SER A 56 22.31 -11.95 -29.89
N ALA A 57 22.93 -13.00 -29.36
CA ALA A 57 22.55 -13.59 -28.07
C ALA A 57 22.68 -12.61 -26.89
N LEU A 58 23.79 -11.86 -26.83
CA LEU A 58 24.00 -10.84 -25.78
C LEU A 58 23.02 -9.67 -25.91
N THR A 59 22.67 -9.28 -27.14
CA THR A 59 21.71 -8.21 -27.39
C THR A 59 20.32 -8.61 -26.89
N GLU A 60 19.88 -9.85 -27.13
CA GLU A 60 18.61 -10.33 -26.62
C GLU A 60 18.59 -10.45 -25.09
N GLN A 61 19.68 -10.94 -24.48
CA GLN A 61 19.80 -10.95 -23.02
C GLN A 61 19.70 -9.54 -22.44
N LEU A 62 20.39 -8.56 -23.04
CA LEU A 62 20.33 -7.17 -22.61
C LEU A 62 18.91 -6.59 -22.74
N ARG A 63 18.18 -6.94 -23.80
CA ARG A 63 16.78 -6.55 -23.98
C ARG A 63 15.92 -7.07 -22.83
N VAL A 64 16.03 -8.36 -22.50
CA VAL A 64 15.31 -8.97 -21.39
C VAL A 64 15.67 -8.33 -20.05
N PHE A 65 16.95 -8.04 -19.80
CA PHE A 65 17.37 -7.36 -18.57
C PHE A 65 16.76 -5.95 -18.45
N ARG A 66 16.75 -5.18 -19.53
CA ARG A 66 16.14 -3.83 -19.54
C ARG A 66 14.63 -3.89 -19.31
N GLU A 67 13.94 -4.87 -19.89
CA GLU A 67 12.51 -5.07 -19.64
C GLU A 67 12.21 -5.42 -18.19
N ARG A 68 13.03 -6.30 -17.58
CA ARG A 68 12.92 -6.64 -16.16
C ARG A 68 13.20 -5.45 -15.25
N GLU A 69 14.23 -4.67 -15.56
CA GLU A 69 14.57 -3.45 -14.81
C GLU A 69 13.41 -2.44 -14.86
N LYS A 70 12.82 -2.24 -16.04
CA LYS A 70 11.64 -1.38 -16.21
C LYS A 70 10.46 -1.87 -15.36
N ALA A 71 10.13 -3.16 -15.44
CA ALA A 71 9.05 -3.74 -14.64
C ALA A 71 9.31 -3.62 -13.13
N MET A 72 10.56 -3.78 -12.69
CA MET A 72 10.94 -3.62 -11.28
C MET A 72 10.77 -2.18 -10.81
N ASN A 73 11.16 -1.20 -11.63
CA ASN A 73 10.98 0.22 -11.34
C ASN A 73 9.48 0.59 -11.27
N GLU A 74 8.66 0.10 -12.20
CA GLU A 74 7.21 0.28 -12.17
C GLU A 74 6.58 -0.33 -10.91
N ALA A 75 6.99 -1.55 -10.54
CA ALA A 75 6.53 -2.21 -9.32
C ALA A 75 6.94 -1.43 -8.05
N LEU A 76 8.14 -0.86 -8.02
CA LEU A 76 8.63 -0.06 -6.88
C LEU A 76 7.80 1.21 -6.72
N VAL A 77 7.49 1.90 -7.83
CA VAL A 77 6.63 3.10 -7.83
C VAL A 77 5.21 2.73 -7.38
N ALA A 78 4.64 1.65 -7.90
CA ALA A 78 3.32 1.17 -7.49
C ALA A 78 3.29 0.82 -5.99
N ALA A 79 4.33 0.16 -5.47
CA ALA A 79 4.44 -0.15 -4.05
C ALA A 79 4.59 1.12 -3.18
N GLN A 80 5.30 2.15 -3.65
CA GLN A 80 5.37 3.45 -2.97
C GLN A 80 4.01 4.14 -2.91
N GLN A 81 3.28 4.17 -4.03
CA GLN A 81 1.94 4.75 -4.10
C GLN A 81 0.98 4.02 -3.17
N LEU A 82 0.96 2.68 -3.22
CA LEU A 82 0.10 1.87 -2.35
C LEU A 82 0.37 2.13 -0.86
N ARG A 83 1.65 2.26 -0.46
CA ARG A 83 2.00 2.61 0.92
C ARG A 83 1.47 3.99 1.31
N GLN A 84 1.57 4.98 0.44
CA GLN A 84 1.05 6.32 0.71
C GLN A 84 -0.47 6.32 0.82
N ASP A 85 -1.16 5.66 -0.11
CA ASP A 85 -2.62 5.57 -0.12
C ASP A 85 -3.15 4.83 1.12
N THR A 86 -2.49 3.74 1.51
CA THR A 86 -2.82 2.97 2.72
C THR A 86 -2.63 3.81 3.98
N ARG A 87 -1.53 4.57 4.07
CA ARG A 87 -1.30 5.48 5.19
C ARG A 87 -2.36 6.57 5.26
N ALA A 88 -2.68 7.21 4.14
CA ALA A 88 -3.70 8.26 4.07
C ALA A 88 -5.11 7.72 4.36
N ALA A 89 -5.41 6.48 4.01
CA ALA A 89 -6.66 5.80 4.37
C ALA A 89 -6.73 5.54 5.89
N ALA A 90 -5.68 4.96 6.47
CA ALA A 90 -5.60 4.67 7.91
C ALA A 90 -5.67 5.96 8.76
N GLU A 91 -5.02 7.04 8.33
CA GLU A 91 -5.09 8.34 9.02
C GLU A 91 -6.52 8.91 8.99
N ARG A 92 -7.22 8.82 7.85
CA ARG A 92 -8.62 9.25 7.73
C ARG A 92 -9.57 8.40 8.58
N GLU A 93 -9.41 7.08 8.52
CA GLU A 93 -10.21 6.15 9.31
C GLU A 93 -10.00 6.37 10.82
N GLY A 94 -8.75 6.55 11.25
CA GLY A 94 -8.43 6.91 12.63
C GLY A 94 -9.10 8.20 13.08
N GLN A 95 -9.12 9.24 12.24
CA GLN A 95 -9.83 10.49 12.56
C GLN A 95 -11.34 10.30 12.67
N VAL A 96 -11.95 9.44 11.84
CA VAL A 96 -13.38 9.12 11.92
C VAL A 96 -13.68 8.40 13.24
N ILE A 97 -12.91 7.36 13.58
CA ILE A 97 -13.07 6.60 14.83
C ILE A 97 -12.99 7.52 16.05
N VAL A 98 -12.00 8.42 16.09
CA VAL A 98 -11.85 9.38 17.21
C VAL A 98 -13.08 10.30 17.29
N ARG A 99 -13.53 10.86 16.17
CA ARG A 99 -14.71 11.75 16.15
C ARG A 99 -15.99 11.03 16.58
N GLU A 100 -16.19 9.80 16.15
CA GLU A 100 -17.34 8.99 16.55
C GLU A 100 -17.29 8.66 18.04
N ALA A 101 -16.12 8.27 18.56
CA ALA A 101 -15.93 8.01 19.98
C ALA A 101 -16.18 9.27 20.84
N GLU A 102 -15.70 10.44 20.40
CA GLU A 102 -15.97 11.72 21.08
C GLU A 102 -17.45 12.09 21.07
N ALA A 103 -18.14 11.89 19.94
CA ALA A 103 -19.57 12.14 19.82
C ALA A 103 -20.39 11.22 20.73
N GLU A 104 -20.07 9.93 20.76
CA GLU A 104 -20.75 8.95 21.61
C GLU A 104 -20.46 9.21 23.10
N ALA A 105 -19.22 9.52 23.46
CA ALA A 105 -18.87 9.89 24.83
C ALA A 105 -19.65 11.12 25.32
N LYS A 106 -19.78 12.15 24.46
CA LYS A 106 -20.58 13.34 24.77
C LYS A 106 -22.06 12.97 24.95
N ARG A 107 -22.61 12.14 24.07
CA ARG A 107 -23.99 11.67 24.16
C ARG A 107 -24.25 10.93 25.48
N LEU A 108 -23.37 10.00 25.85
CA LEU A 108 -23.46 9.25 27.11
C LEU A 108 -23.40 10.17 28.33
N LEU A 109 -22.54 11.19 28.31
CA LEU A 109 -22.47 12.20 29.38
C LEU A 109 -23.76 13.01 29.50
N ASP A 110 -24.35 13.40 28.37
CA ASP A 110 -25.61 14.15 28.36
C ASP A 110 -26.78 13.28 28.85
N GLU A 111 -26.83 12.01 28.45
CA GLU A 111 -27.80 11.01 28.95
C GLU A 111 -27.65 10.80 30.47
N ALA A 112 -26.42 10.64 30.96
CA ALA A 112 -26.14 10.47 32.39
C ALA A 112 -26.55 11.69 33.22
N ARG A 113 -26.24 12.91 32.75
CA ARG A 113 -26.68 14.16 33.40
C ARG A 113 -28.20 14.30 33.43
N SER A 114 -28.87 13.93 32.34
CA SER A 114 -30.33 13.93 32.31
C SER A 114 -30.91 12.94 33.32
N ALA A 115 -30.35 11.74 33.42
CA ALA A 115 -30.77 10.74 34.40
C ALA A 115 -30.52 11.21 35.84
N GLU A 116 -29.37 11.83 36.11
CA GLU A 116 -29.03 12.41 37.41
C GLU A 116 -30.06 13.47 37.82
N ASN A 117 -30.39 14.41 36.92
CA ASN A 117 -31.38 15.44 37.18
C ASN A 117 -32.76 14.86 37.53
N VAL A 118 -33.17 13.79 36.83
CA VAL A 118 -34.43 13.09 37.12
C VAL A 118 -34.40 12.44 38.51
N VAL A 119 -33.29 11.81 38.88
CA VAL A 119 -33.13 11.20 40.21
C VAL A 119 -33.16 12.27 41.31
N GLN A 120 -32.43 13.37 41.14
CA GLN A 120 -32.42 14.48 42.10
C GLN A 120 -33.82 15.08 42.28
N ALA A 121 -34.56 15.28 41.19
CA ALA A 121 -35.94 15.77 41.25
C ALA A 121 -36.85 14.83 42.04
N LYS A 122 -36.76 13.51 41.79
CA LYS A 122 -37.52 12.50 42.54
C LYS A 122 -37.15 12.44 44.01
N MET A 123 -35.86 12.58 44.35
CA MET A 123 -35.41 12.63 45.74
C MET A 123 -36.00 13.85 46.46
N ALA A 124 -35.92 15.04 45.84
CA ALA A 124 -36.48 16.26 46.41
C ALA A 124 -38.01 16.19 46.59
N GLU A 125 -38.72 15.55 45.65
CA GLU A 125 -40.16 15.32 45.78
C GLU A 125 -40.48 14.35 46.92
N THR A 126 -39.76 13.24 47.03
CA THR A 126 -39.95 12.24 48.09
C THR A 126 -39.69 12.87 49.46
N GLU A 127 -38.66 13.70 49.58
CA GLU A 127 -38.35 14.40 50.83
C GLU A 127 -39.45 15.41 51.21
N ARG A 128 -40.02 16.13 50.24
CA ARG A 128 -41.19 17.00 50.49
C ARG A 128 -42.40 16.20 50.97
N GLN A 129 -42.69 15.06 50.33
CA GLN A 129 -43.79 14.18 50.74
C GLN A 129 -43.58 13.66 52.18
N PHE A 130 -42.36 13.27 52.52
CA PHE A 130 -42.01 12.83 53.88
C PHE A 130 -42.21 13.95 54.91
N GLN A 131 -41.74 15.17 54.63
CA GLN A 131 -41.92 16.32 55.51
C GLN A 131 -43.41 16.66 55.71
N GLN A 132 -44.21 16.62 54.64
CA GLN A 132 -45.66 16.82 54.71
C GLN A 132 -46.34 15.74 55.55
N TYR A 133 -45.97 14.48 55.37
CA TYR A 133 -46.49 13.36 56.16
C TYR A 133 -46.17 13.54 57.65
N MET A 134 -44.91 13.82 57.99
CA MET A 134 -44.48 14.04 59.38
C MET A 134 -45.18 15.24 60.02
N GLY A 135 -45.34 16.34 59.28
CA GLY A 135 -46.09 17.51 59.74
C GLY A 135 -47.56 17.19 60.00
N GLY A 136 -48.22 16.47 59.08
CA GLY A 136 -49.60 16.03 59.23
C GLY A 136 -49.80 15.05 60.40
N PHE A 137 -48.89 14.09 60.56
CA PHE A 137 -48.92 13.13 61.66
C PHE A 137 -48.75 13.82 63.02
N ARG A 138 -47.82 14.78 63.11
CA ARG A 138 -47.64 15.59 64.32
C ARG A 138 -48.90 16.37 64.68
N ALA A 139 -49.52 17.04 63.71
CA ALA A 139 -50.76 17.78 63.92
C ALA A 139 -51.91 16.86 64.39
N LEU A 140 -52.00 15.65 63.85
CA LEU A 140 -52.96 14.64 64.29
C LEU A 140 -52.74 14.25 65.75
N LEU A 141 -51.49 13.94 66.13
CA LEU A 141 -51.14 13.59 67.52
C LEU A 141 -51.42 14.73 68.49
N GLU A 142 -51.07 15.97 68.13
CA GLU A 142 -51.34 17.15 68.95
C GLU A 142 -52.85 17.35 69.16
N ARG A 143 -53.66 17.14 68.12
CA ARG A 143 -55.13 17.15 68.23
C ARG A 143 -55.65 16.05 69.18
N GLN A 144 -55.19 14.81 69.02
CA GLN A 144 -55.61 13.68 69.87
C GLN A 144 -55.23 13.91 71.34
N LEU A 145 -54.04 14.45 71.61
CA LEU A 145 -53.62 14.87 72.95
C LEU A 145 -54.51 15.98 73.53
N ALA A 146 -54.90 16.96 72.71
CA ALA A 146 -55.80 18.03 73.15
C ALA A 146 -57.21 17.49 73.50
N GLU A 147 -57.74 16.56 72.71
CA GLU A 147 -59.02 15.88 72.99
C GLU A 147 -58.95 15.10 74.31
N LEU A 148 -57.88 14.33 74.57
CA LEU A 148 -57.68 13.62 75.84
C LEU A 148 -57.63 14.57 77.05
N ARG A 149 -56.89 15.67 76.95
CA ARG A 149 -56.82 16.68 78.03
C ARG A 149 -58.17 17.33 78.32
N ALA A 150 -59.01 17.54 77.30
CA ALA A 150 -60.35 18.07 77.47
C ALA A 150 -61.26 17.08 78.21
N LEU A 151 -61.11 15.78 77.96
CA LEU A 151 -61.83 14.71 78.65
C LEU A 151 -61.40 14.60 80.13
N ASP A 152 -60.09 14.63 80.42
CA ASP A 152 -59.58 14.58 81.80
C ASP A 152 -60.01 15.80 82.64
N GLY A 153 -60.06 17.00 82.03
CA GLY A 153 -60.57 18.21 82.68
C GLY A 153 -62.09 18.19 82.95
N GLY A 154 -62.84 17.35 82.23
CA GLY A 154 -64.26 17.10 82.46
C GLY A 154 -64.52 16.17 83.65
N SER A 155 -63.62 15.22 83.91
CA SER A 155 -63.74 14.28 85.03
C SER A 155 -63.36 14.86 86.40
N GLN A 156 -62.68 16.01 86.48
CA GLN A 156 -62.41 16.72 87.74
C GLN A 156 -63.54 17.65 88.22
N LYS A 157 -64.63 17.79 87.45
CA LYS A 157 -65.78 18.66 87.79
C LYS A 157 -67.05 17.89 88.21
N ALA A 158 -66.95 16.58 88.44
CA ALA A 158 -68.03 15.75 88.98
C ALA A 158 -67.76 15.35 90.43
#